data_AF-A0A2R4FSY6-F1
#
_entry.id   AF-A0A2R4FSY6-F1
#
_cell.length_a   1.000
_cell.length_b   1.000
_cell.length_c   1.000
_cell.angle_alpha   90.00
_cell.angle_beta   90.00
_cell.angle_gamma   90.00
#
_symmetry.space_group_name_H-M   'P 1'
#
loop_
_entity.id
_entity.type
_entity.pdbx_description
1 polymer ?
#
loop_
_entity_poly.entity_id
_entity_poly.type
_entity_poly.pdbx_seq_one_letter_code
_entity_poly.pdbx_strand_id
1 'polypeptide(L)'
;MFCRTFLPAAAETGVASPTVSRHLPVLRNCVPAGDVTVLVTRCTRPEQPANGCLLLLTTRRLVVTEQTRLLHRLRLHLNTELRHLNNVAWNPDPRASMVELAATAVDGVRERFLIRADRPSQMWQLDALFSQVFRPKMAARSRVADPAVPLDRPAVPGSPHQHPVPTVAAATPPARLTVPARAPRLSPVVAV
;
A
#
# COMPACT_ATOMS: atom_id res chain seq x y z
N MET A 1 25.29 -1.20 12.28
CA MET A 1 24.46 -2.06 11.40
C MET A 1 23.55 -1.26 10.46
N PHE A 2 22.76 -0.28 10.94
CA PHE A 2 21.82 0.50 10.12
C PHE A 2 22.38 0.99 8.76
N CYS A 3 23.48 1.76 8.76
CA CYS A 3 24.06 2.32 7.54
C CYS A 3 24.47 1.26 6.49
N ARG A 4 24.79 0.04 6.92
CA ARG A 4 25.25 -1.05 6.03
C ARG A 4 24.14 -1.55 5.10
N THR A 5 22.88 -1.44 5.51
CA THR A 5 21.72 -1.85 4.69
C THR A 5 20.98 -0.64 4.11
N PHE A 6 21.06 0.50 4.79
CA PHE A 6 20.39 1.74 4.37
C PHE A 6 20.98 2.34 3.10
N LEU A 7 22.31 2.48 3.00
CA LEU A 7 22.94 3.14 1.85
C LEU A 7 22.75 2.35 0.54
N PRO A 8 22.92 1.02 0.50
CA PRO A 8 22.61 0.24 -0.70
C PRO A 8 21.13 0.38 -1.11
N ALA A 9 20.20 0.25 -0.16
CA ALA A 9 18.77 0.37 -0.45
C ALA A 9 18.36 1.76 -0.96
N ALA A 10 19.06 2.83 -0.53
CA ALA A 10 18.85 4.18 -1.05
C ALA A 10 19.43 4.37 -2.45
N ALA A 11 20.55 3.71 -2.76
CA ALA A 11 21.15 3.74 -4.10
C ALA A 11 20.29 3.00 -5.14
N GLU A 12 19.73 1.84 -4.77
CA GLU A 12 18.87 1.03 -5.65
C GLU A 12 17.64 1.79 -6.17
N THR A 13 17.10 2.68 -5.35
CA THR A 13 15.91 3.50 -5.68
C THR A 13 16.25 4.89 -6.18
N GLY A 14 17.54 5.20 -6.37
CA GLY A 14 17.98 6.49 -6.92
C GLY A 14 17.76 7.68 -5.98
N VAL A 15 17.69 7.46 -4.65
CA VAL A 15 17.59 8.57 -3.70
C VAL A 15 18.89 9.36 -3.71
N ALA A 16 18.80 10.63 -4.08
CA ALA A 16 19.97 11.51 -4.14
C ALA A 16 20.70 11.60 -2.80
N SER A 17 22.04 11.50 -2.82
CA SER A 17 22.90 11.56 -1.64
C SER A 17 22.61 12.74 -0.69
N PRO A 18 22.34 13.98 -1.16
CA PRO A 18 21.96 15.08 -0.27
C PRO A 18 20.67 14.83 0.52
N THR A 19 19.69 14.13 -0.07
CA THR A 19 18.46 13.73 0.62
C THR A 19 18.75 12.67 1.67
N VAL A 20 19.56 11.66 1.33
CA VAL A 20 19.99 10.62 2.27
C VAL A 20 20.67 11.25 3.49
N SER A 21 21.70 12.07 3.28
CA SER A 21 22.47 12.74 4.34
C SER A 21 21.61 13.61 5.25
N ARG A 22 20.63 14.32 4.68
CA ARG A 22 19.71 15.17 5.44
C ARG A 22 18.78 14.38 6.36
N HIS A 23 18.26 13.25 5.89
CA HIS A 23 17.28 12.45 6.63
C HIS A 23 17.93 11.44 7.59
N LEU A 24 19.19 11.09 7.35
CA LEU A 24 19.92 10.06 8.08
C LEU A 24 19.90 10.22 9.62
N PRO A 25 20.10 11.42 10.21
CA PRO A 25 20.13 11.55 11.67
C PRO A 25 18.80 11.16 12.33
N VAL A 26 17.67 11.57 11.74
CA VAL A 26 16.34 11.24 12.26
C VAL A 26 16.03 9.76 12.07
N LEU A 27 16.34 9.21 10.89
CA LEU A 27 16.09 7.79 10.61
C LEU A 27 16.92 6.87 11.51
N ARG A 28 18.19 7.21 11.76
CA ARG A 28 19.07 6.45 12.66
C ARG A 28 18.52 6.39 14.09
N ASN A 29 17.84 7.43 14.56
CA ASN A 29 17.22 7.45 15.88
C ASN A 29 15.90 6.68 15.95
N CYS A 30 15.26 6.42 14.80
CA CYS A 30 13.98 5.69 14.73
C CYS A 30 14.15 4.18 14.56
N VAL A 31 15.33 3.73 14.13
CA VAL A 31 15.60 2.33 13.78
C VAL A 31 16.49 1.68 14.83
N PRO A 32 15.99 0.69 15.58
CA PRO A 32 16.78 -0.05 16.55
C PRO A 32 18.00 -0.74 15.91
N ALA A 33 19.05 -0.94 16.70
CA ALA A 33 20.18 -1.75 16.29
C ALA A 33 19.73 -3.19 16.03
N GLY A 34 19.85 -3.65 14.77
CA GLY A 34 19.48 -5.01 14.36
C GLY A 34 18.36 -5.06 13.30
N ASP A 35 17.62 -3.98 13.11
CA ASP A 35 16.65 -3.88 12.03
C ASP A 35 17.36 -3.78 10.67
N VAL A 36 16.94 -4.61 9.72
CA VAL A 36 17.45 -4.64 8.35
C VAL A 36 16.61 -3.71 7.49
N THR A 37 17.26 -2.77 6.82
CA THR A 37 16.60 -1.89 5.83
C THR A 37 16.25 -2.71 4.60
N VAL A 38 14.99 -2.64 4.18
CA VAL A 38 14.46 -3.34 3.01
C VAL A 38 14.25 -2.38 1.84
N LEU A 39 13.73 -1.18 2.12
CA LEU A 39 13.47 -0.17 1.10
C LEU A 39 13.72 1.22 1.67
N VAL A 40 14.38 2.06 0.88
CA VAL A 40 14.44 3.51 1.10
C VAL A 40 13.95 4.13 -0.19
N THR A 41 12.97 5.02 -0.15
CA THR A 41 12.48 5.65 -1.38
C THR A 41 11.87 7.02 -1.13
N ARG A 42 11.87 7.87 -2.16
CA ARG A 42 11.13 9.14 -2.14
C ARG A 42 9.65 8.85 -2.31
N CYS A 43 8.83 9.59 -1.58
CA CYS A 43 7.38 9.55 -1.73
C CYS A 43 6.78 10.94 -1.58
N THR A 44 5.52 11.07 -1.99
CA THR A 44 4.67 12.23 -1.72
C THR A 44 3.42 11.78 -0.98
N ARG A 45 2.82 12.71 -0.25
CA ARG A 45 1.52 12.50 0.39
C ARG A 45 0.44 13.15 -0.48
N PRO A 46 -0.68 12.47 -0.78
CA PRO A 46 -1.77 13.07 -1.54
C PRO A 46 -2.27 14.37 -0.90
N GLU A 47 -2.31 14.41 0.44
CA GLU A 47 -2.81 15.57 1.18
C GLU A 47 -1.81 16.74 1.23
N GLN A 48 -0.53 16.47 1.00
CA GLN A 48 0.54 17.46 1.01
C GLN A 48 1.58 17.15 -0.09
N PRO A 49 1.21 17.29 -1.37
CA PRO A 49 2.07 16.92 -2.49
C PRO A 49 3.29 17.84 -2.62
N ALA A 50 3.22 19.02 -1.99
CA ALA A 50 4.32 19.96 -1.98
C ALA A 50 5.53 19.41 -1.21
N ASN A 51 5.34 18.72 -0.09
CA ASN A 51 6.46 18.36 0.77
C ASN A 51 7.18 17.10 0.26
N GLY A 52 8.51 17.15 0.29
CA GLY A 52 9.33 15.99 -0.06
C GLY A 52 9.33 15.01 1.11
N CYS A 53 8.86 13.79 0.90
CA CYS A 53 8.88 12.75 1.93
C CYS A 53 9.90 11.66 1.58
N LEU A 54 10.54 11.11 2.60
CA LEU A 54 11.41 9.94 2.49
C LEU A 54 10.82 8.81 3.34
N LEU A 55 10.54 7.70 2.68
CA LEU A 55 10.04 6.48 3.29
C LEU A 55 11.18 5.51 3.49
N LEU A 56 11.25 4.95 4.70
CA LEU A 56 12.15 3.89 5.10
C LEU A 56 11.31 2.72 5.60
N LEU A 57 11.45 1.58 4.94
CA LEU A 57 10.87 0.31 5.35
C LEU A 57 11.98 -0.61 5.83
N THR A 58 11.84 -1.10 7.06
CA THR A 58 12.66 -2.19 7.59
C THR A 58 11.82 -3.46 7.67
N THR A 59 12.43 -4.56 8.07
CA THR A 59 11.70 -5.82 8.34
C THR A 59 10.61 -5.66 9.43
N ARG A 60 10.74 -4.65 10.31
CA ARG A 60 9.90 -4.46 11.50
C ARG A 60 9.24 -3.09 11.63
N ARG A 61 9.68 -2.07 10.89
CA ARG A 61 9.18 -0.69 11.02
C ARG A 61 8.93 -0.03 9.67
N LEU A 62 7.93 0.85 9.66
CA LEU A 62 7.73 1.85 8.63
C LEU A 62 8.02 3.21 9.25
N VAL A 63 8.97 3.93 8.67
CA VAL A 63 9.35 5.28 9.08
C VAL A 63 9.21 6.21 7.89
N VAL A 64 8.49 7.30 8.05
CA VAL A 64 8.36 8.35 7.05
C VAL A 64 8.80 9.67 7.65
N THR A 65 9.67 10.34 6.94
CA THR A 65 10.17 11.67 7.30
C THR A 65 9.82 12.66 6.22
N GLU A 66 9.46 13.87 6.61
CA GLU A 66 8.98 14.91 5.72
C GLU A 66 9.91 16.11 5.81
N GLN A 67 10.24 16.69 4.67
CA GLN A 67 10.95 17.96 4.57
C GLN A 67 9.97 19.05 4.12
N THR A 68 9.71 20.01 5.01
CA THR A 68 8.84 21.16 4.69
C THR A 68 9.50 22.05 3.63
N ARG A 69 8.74 22.58 2.67
CA ARG A 69 9.30 23.44 1.61
C ARG A 69 9.93 24.73 2.11
N LEU A 70 9.27 25.44 3.02
CA LEU A 70 9.64 26.83 3.39
C LEU A 70 10.89 26.91 4.27
N LEU A 71 10.99 26.04 5.28
CA LEU A 71 12.08 26.07 6.26
C LEU A 71 13.06 24.92 6.10
N HIS A 72 12.84 24.05 5.10
CA HIS A 72 13.59 22.79 4.92
C HIS A 72 13.71 21.95 6.21
N ARG A 73 12.77 22.16 7.15
CA ARG A 73 12.75 21.49 8.44
C ARG A 73 12.32 20.06 8.24
N LEU A 74 13.11 19.16 8.82
CA LEU A 74 12.82 17.74 8.82
C LEU A 74 11.87 17.42 9.98
N ARG A 75 10.79 16.70 9.68
CA ARG A 75 9.80 16.23 10.64
C ARG A 75 9.64 14.72 10.53
N LEU A 76 9.45 14.07 11.67
CA LEU A 76 9.02 12.68 11.70
C LEU A 76 7.51 12.65 11.47
N HIS A 77 7.09 12.08 10.35
CA HIS A 77 5.68 11.99 9.97
C HIS A 77 5.06 10.69 10.50
N LEU A 78 5.74 9.56 10.25
CA LEU A 78 5.31 8.26 10.70
C LEU A 78 6.51 7.51 11.29
N ASN A 79 6.32 6.87 12.44
CA ASN A 79 7.26 5.89 12.99
C ASN A 79 6.45 4.81 13.69
N THR A 80 6.27 3.68 13.03
CA THR A 80 5.38 2.64 13.53
C THR A 80 5.96 1.27 13.24
N GLU A 81 5.87 0.37 14.22
CA GLU A 81 6.17 -1.04 13.97
C GLU A 81 5.12 -1.64 13.04
N LEU A 82 5.56 -2.47 12.10
CA LEU A 82 4.67 -3.07 11.10
C LEU A 82 3.58 -3.94 11.72
N ARG A 83 3.81 -4.48 12.93
CA ARG A 83 2.79 -5.22 13.69
C ARG A 83 1.63 -4.34 14.18
N HIS A 84 1.85 -3.03 14.30
CA HIS A 84 0.85 -2.06 14.74
C HIS A 84 0.13 -1.39 13.56
N LEU A 85 0.60 -1.57 12.33
CA LEU A 85 -0.10 -1.08 11.14
C LEU A 85 -1.30 -1.96 10.83
N ASN A 86 -2.44 -1.35 10.51
CA ASN A 86 -3.67 -2.03 10.12
C ASN A 86 -4.07 -1.66 8.69
N ASN A 87 -4.92 -2.48 8.08
CA ASN A 87 -5.48 -2.24 6.74
C ASN A 87 -4.42 -1.80 5.70
N VAL A 88 -3.30 -2.53 5.67
CA VAL A 88 -2.18 -2.25 4.77
C VAL A 88 -2.55 -2.75 3.38
N ALA A 89 -2.47 -1.87 2.40
CA ALA A 89 -2.68 -2.17 0.99
C ALA A 89 -1.67 -1.39 0.15
N TRP A 90 -1.26 -1.96 -0.97
CA TRP A 90 -0.51 -1.24 -1.99
C TRP A 90 -1.09 -1.52 -3.36
N ASN A 91 -1.01 -0.54 -4.25
CA ASN A 91 -1.53 -0.62 -5.60
C ASN A 91 -0.47 -0.09 -6.59
N PRO A 92 0.14 -0.97 -7.42
CA PRO A 92 0.96 -0.52 -8.53
C PRO A 92 0.06 0.03 -9.66
N ASP A 93 0.34 1.25 -10.10
CA ASP A 93 -0.29 1.87 -11.26
C ASP A 93 0.74 2.00 -12.41
N PRO A 94 0.72 1.06 -13.38
CA PRO A 94 1.63 1.09 -14.53
C PRO A 94 1.39 2.29 -15.45
N ARG A 95 0.19 2.88 -15.44
CA ARG A 95 -0.15 4.02 -16.30
C ARG A 95 0.44 5.32 -15.74
N ALA A 96 0.47 5.44 -14.42
CA ALA A 96 1.06 6.58 -13.72
C ALA A 96 2.54 6.39 -13.33
N SER A 97 3.12 5.21 -13.60
CA SER A 97 4.46 4.82 -13.16
C SER A 97 4.67 5.04 -11.66
N MET A 98 3.70 4.58 -10.87
CA MET A 98 3.63 4.90 -9.44
C MET A 98 3.10 3.72 -8.63
N VAL A 99 3.52 3.60 -7.38
CA VAL A 99 2.94 2.68 -6.40
C VAL A 99 2.33 3.48 -5.28
N GLU A 100 1.05 3.27 -5.02
CA GLU A 100 0.38 3.82 -3.85
C GLU A 100 0.48 2.83 -2.69
N LEU A 101 1.00 3.28 -1.54
CA LEU A 101 0.98 2.55 -0.28
C LEU A 101 -0.02 3.22 0.66
N ALA A 102 -0.98 2.46 1.17
CA ALA A 102 -1.94 2.91 2.17
C ALA A 102 -1.88 2.02 3.41
N ALA A 103 -1.81 2.63 4.60
CA ALA A 103 -1.80 1.92 5.86
C ALA A 103 -2.51 2.74 6.94
N THR A 104 -3.16 2.08 7.89
CA THR A 104 -3.78 2.71 9.06
C THR A 104 -2.84 2.59 10.24
N ALA A 105 -2.45 3.71 10.84
CA ALA A 105 -1.61 3.74 12.03
C ALA A 105 -2.42 3.45 13.31
N VAL A 106 -1.76 3.43 14.47
CA VAL A 106 -2.38 3.06 15.77
C VAL A 106 -3.41 4.09 16.23
N ASP A 107 -3.23 5.34 15.83
CA ASP A 107 -4.17 6.44 16.06
C ASP A 107 -5.46 6.32 15.22
N GLY A 108 -5.56 5.31 14.35
CA GLY A 108 -6.69 5.11 13.45
C GLY A 108 -6.64 5.98 12.20
N VAL A 109 -5.61 6.80 12.01
CA VAL A 109 -5.45 7.65 10.83
C VAL A 109 -4.95 6.80 9.66
N ARG A 110 -5.61 6.94 8.50
CA ARG A 110 -5.18 6.27 7.27
C ARG A 110 -4.17 7.14 6.53
N GLU A 111 -2.94 6.67 6.51
CA GLU A 111 -1.84 7.30 5.79
C GLU A 111 -1.74 6.75 4.36
N ARG A 112 -1.43 7.64 3.42
CA ARG A 112 -1.27 7.34 2.00
C ARG A 112 0.04 7.94 1.49
N PHE A 113 0.84 7.13 0.82
CA PHE A 113 2.12 7.51 0.26
C PHE A 113 2.20 7.09 -1.20
N LEU A 114 2.59 8.03 -2.05
CA LEU A 114 2.75 7.83 -3.48
C LEU A 114 4.24 7.73 -3.80
N ILE A 115 4.66 6.60 -4.37
CA ILE A 115 6.06 6.31 -4.69
C ILE A 115 6.19 6.27 -6.20
N ARG A 116 6.96 7.20 -6.77
CA ARG A 116 7.24 7.20 -8.21
C ARG A 116 8.26 6.10 -8.53
N ALA A 117 8.01 5.38 -9.61
CA ALA A 117 8.95 4.44 -10.20
C ALA A 117 9.44 5.01 -11.53
N ASP A 118 10.75 5.24 -11.66
CA ASP A 118 11.34 5.79 -12.87
C ASP A 118 11.36 4.75 -14.01
N ARG A 119 11.30 3.46 -13.65
CA ARG A 119 11.34 2.34 -14.59
C ARG A 119 10.23 1.33 -14.27
N PRO A 120 9.62 0.66 -15.27
CA PRO A 120 8.64 -0.39 -15.05
C PRO A 120 9.17 -1.55 -14.19
N SER A 121 10.46 -1.89 -14.33
CA SER A 121 11.11 -2.91 -13.50
C SER A 121 11.16 -2.53 -12.02
N GLN A 122 11.37 -1.24 -11.72
CA GLN A 122 11.39 -0.73 -10.34
C GLN A 122 10.01 -0.83 -9.69
N MET A 123 8.93 -0.63 -10.45
CA MET A 123 7.56 -0.80 -9.94
C MET A 123 7.31 -2.25 -9.48
N TRP A 124 7.70 -3.24 -10.28
CA TRP A 124 7.58 -4.65 -9.89
C TRP A 124 8.52 -5.03 -8.75
N GLN A 125 9.70 -4.43 -8.67
CA GLN A 125 10.59 -4.58 -7.52
C GLN A 125 9.93 -4.04 -6.24
N LEU A 126 9.29 -2.86 -6.29
CA LEU A 126 8.56 -2.30 -5.16
C LEU A 126 7.40 -3.21 -4.72
N ASP A 127 6.62 -3.73 -5.67
CA ASP A 127 5.54 -4.69 -5.39
C ASP A 127 6.06 -5.96 -4.70
N ALA A 128 7.18 -6.50 -5.16
CA ALA A 128 7.82 -7.67 -4.56
C ALA A 128 8.31 -7.38 -3.13
N LEU A 129 8.95 -6.22 -2.89
CA LEU A 129 9.42 -5.81 -1.57
C LEU A 129 8.25 -5.62 -0.59
N PHE A 130 7.16 -4.99 -1.03
CA PHE A 130 5.95 -4.86 -0.20
C PHE A 130 5.32 -6.22 0.09
N SER A 131 5.20 -7.07 -0.93
CA SER A 131 4.70 -8.43 -0.77
C SER A 131 5.53 -9.21 0.26
N GLN A 132 6.86 -9.13 0.20
CA GLN A 132 7.75 -9.80 1.13
C GLN A 132 7.57 -9.33 2.58
N VAL A 133 7.42 -8.02 2.79
CA VAL A 133 7.39 -7.44 4.14
C VAL A 133 6.01 -7.52 4.80
N PHE A 134 4.94 -7.41 4.01
CA PHE A 134 3.57 -7.32 4.51
C PHE A 134 2.78 -8.63 4.40
N ARG A 135 2.95 -9.47 3.37
CA ARG A 135 2.15 -10.71 3.22
C ARG A 135 2.30 -11.70 4.37
N PRO A 136 3.51 -11.99 4.91
CA PRO A 136 3.62 -12.89 6.05
C PRO A 136 2.79 -12.43 7.26
N LYS A 137 2.65 -11.11 7.44
CA LYS A 137 1.85 -10.52 8.53
C LYS A 137 0.35 -10.58 8.25
N MET A 138 -0.06 -10.36 7.01
CA MET A 138 -1.47 -10.49 6.60
C MET A 138 -1.96 -11.94 6.78
N ALA A 139 -1.13 -12.92 6.41
CA ALA A 139 -1.43 -14.34 6.61
C ALA A 139 -1.52 -14.72 8.11
N ALA A 140 -0.62 -14.20 8.95
CA ALA A 140 -0.67 -14.43 10.39
C ALA A 140 -1.95 -13.87 11.04
N ARG A 141 -2.42 -12.70 10.60
CA ARG A 141 -3.69 -12.12 11.09
C ARG A 141 -4.92 -12.90 10.63
N SER A 142 -4.93 -13.37 9.39
CA SER A 142 -6.05 -14.17 8.86
C SER A 142 -6.26 -15.46 9.66
N ARG A 143 -5.17 -16.10 10.12
CA ARG A 143 -5.25 -17.34 10.92
C ARG A 143 -5.76 -17.15 12.35
N VAL A 144 -5.68 -15.94 12.90
CA VAL A 144 -6.17 -15.62 14.26
C VAL A 144 -7.67 -15.26 14.24
N ALA A 145 -8.22 -14.96 13.06
CA ALA A 145 -9.64 -14.63 12.89
C ALA A 145 -10.57 -15.86 12.82
N ASP A 146 -10.07 -17.08 13.04
CA ASP A 146 -10.91 -18.26 13.15
C ASP A 146 -10.45 -19.16 14.31
N PRO A 147 -11.15 -19.06 15.46
CA PRO A 147 -11.76 -20.27 15.99
C PRO A 147 -13.20 -19.97 16.40
N ALA A 148 -14.12 -19.90 15.44
CA ALA A 148 -15.54 -20.03 15.74
C ALA A 148 -15.93 -21.52 15.73
N VAL A 149 -15.73 -22.11 16.91
CA VAL A 149 -16.29 -23.35 17.46
C VAL A 149 -17.51 -23.90 16.69
N PRO A 150 -17.56 -25.22 16.36
CA PRO A 150 -18.77 -25.88 15.91
C PRO A 150 -19.84 -25.77 16.99
N LEU A 151 -20.89 -25.00 16.72
CA LEU A 151 -22.04 -24.93 17.61
C LEU A 151 -22.80 -26.26 17.49
N ASP A 152 -22.58 -27.13 18.47
CA ASP A 152 -23.36 -28.32 18.75
C ASP A 152 -24.85 -27.92 18.86
N ARG A 153 -25.66 -28.44 17.94
CA ARG A 153 -27.09 -28.11 17.82
C ARG A 153 -27.87 -29.33 18.28
N PRO A 154 -28.53 -29.31 19.46
CA PRO A 154 -29.38 -30.43 19.82
C PRO A 154 -30.63 -30.42 18.92
N ALA A 155 -30.85 -31.56 18.29
CA ALA A 155 -32.04 -31.86 17.51
C ALA A 155 -33.28 -31.85 18.42
N VAL A 156 -34.32 -31.12 18.02
CA VAL A 156 -35.68 -31.30 18.54
C VAL A 156 -36.57 -31.68 17.35
N PRO A 157 -37.31 -32.80 17.42
CA PRO A 157 -38.16 -33.28 16.35
C PRO A 157 -39.55 -32.63 16.44
N GLY A 158 -40.08 -32.18 15.29
CA GLY A 158 -41.42 -31.61 15.22
C GLY A 158 -41.80 -31.14 13.82
N SER A 159 -42.02 -32.08 12.91
CA SER A 159 -42.90 -31.93 11.74
C SER A 159 -44.12 -32.85 11.98
N PRO A 160 -45.32 -32.65 11.38
CA PRO A 160 -45.56 -32.01 10.08
C PRO A 160 -46.84 -31.14 9.99
N HIS A 161 -46.90 -30.23 9.02
CA HIS A 161 -48.11 -30.03 8.21
C HIS A 161 -47.73 -29.42 6.86
N GLN A 162 -47.90 -30.22 5.81
CA GLN A 162 -48.01 -29.83 4.39
C GLN A 162 -49.35 -29.10 4.21
N HIS A 163 -49.55 -28.17 3.27
CA HIS A 163 -49.62 -28.37 1.82
C HIS A 163 -49.71 -27.00 1.07
N PRO A 164 -49.72 -26.94 -0.28
CA PRO A 164 -49.04 -25.93 -1.10
C PRO A 164 -50.04 -25.02 -1.85
N VAL A 165 -49.56 -24.07 -2.66
CA VAL A 165 -50.07 -23.73 -4.02
C VAL A 165 -49.13 -22.70 -4.66
N PRO A 166 -48.82 -22.82 -5.96
CA PRO A 166 -47.88 -21.96 -6.68
C PRO A 166 -48.56 -20.72 -7.27
N THR A 167 -47.79 -19.67 -7.58
CA THR A 167 -48.18 -18.69 -8.61
C THR A 167 -46.96 -18.28 -9.42
N VAL A 168 -47.09 -18.53 -10.72
CA VAL A 168 -46.20 -18.17 -11.82
C VAL A 168 -46.43 -16.71 -12.21
N ALA A 169 -45.36 -15.94 -12.41
CA ALA A 169 -45.26 -14.86 -13.40
C ALA A 169 -43.77 -14.47 -13.45
N ALA A 170 -42.97 -14.83 -14.45
CA ALA A 170 -42.98 -14.40 -15.85
C ALA A 170 -42.85 -12.87 -16.03
N ALA A 171 -41.75 -12.48 -16.69
CA ALA A 171 -41.50 -11.29 -17.53
C ALA A 171 -40.27 -10.48 -17.08
N THR A 172 -39.10 -10.65 -17.71
CA THR A 172 -38.62 -10.03 -18.97
C THR A 172 -37.63 -8.90 -18.67
N PRO A 173 -36.36 -9.00 -19.11
CA PRO A 173 -35.38 -7.93 -18.99
C PRO A 173 -35.42 -7.00 -20.22
N PRO A 174 -35.26 -5.67 -20.08
CA PRO A 174 -34.95 -4.83 -21.22
C PRO A 174 -33.45 -4.52 -21.35
N ALA A 175 -32.99 -4.81 -22.58
CA ALA A 175 -32.11 -3.99 -23.41
C ALA A 175 -30.66 -3.70 -22.95
N ARG A 176 -29.74 -4.47 -23.54
CA ARG A 176 -28.42 -4.00 -23.95
C ARG A 176 -28.57 -2.80 -24.91
N LEU A 177 -27.89 -1.70 -24.59
CA LEU A 177 -27.53 -0.68 -25.57
C LEU A 177 -26.05 -0.82 -25.92
N THR A 178 -25.82 -0.83 -27.21
CA THR A 178 -24.59 -1.16 -27.92
C THR A 178 -24.05 0.15 -28.53
N VAL A 179 -22.74 0.43 -28.34
CA VAL A 179 -21.83 1.14 -29.29
C VAL A 179 -21.98 2.69 -29.39
N PRO A 180 -20.94 3.50 -29.69
CA PRO A 180 -19.75 3.17 -30.50
C PRO A 180 -18.34 3.50 -30.00
N ALA A 181 -17.43 2.84 -30.71
CA ALA A 181 -16.00 3.07 -30.84
C ALA A 181 -15.64 4.51 -31.21
N ARG A 182 -14.57 5.02 -30.59
CA ARG A 182 -13.89 6.24 -31.02
C ARG A 182 -12.53 5.88 -31.60
N ALA A 183 -12.40 6.13 -32.90
CA ALA A 183 -11.22 5.95 -33.73
C ALA A 183 -10.03 6.85 -33.29
N PRO A 184 -8.79 6.54 -33.72
CA PRO A 184 -7.57 7.17 -33.23
C PRO A 184 -7.34 8.52 -33.91
N ARG A 185 -6.71 9.46 -33.20
CA ARG A 185 -6.17 10.69 -33.81
C ARG A 185 -4.68 10.54 -34.08
N LEU A 186 -4.36 10.66 -35.36
CA LEU A 186 -3.03 10.84 -35.95
C LEU A 186 -2.40 12.17 -35.51
N SER A 187 -1.07 12.17 -35.53
CA SER A 187 -0.09 13.23 -35.19
C SER A 187 -0.25 14.55 -35.98
N PRO A 188 0.61 15.54 -35.68
CA PRO A 188 1.71 15.75 -36.62
C PRO A 188 3.09 15.94 -35.99
N VAL A 189 4.07 15.50 -36.76
CA VAL A 189 5.49 15.86 -36.75
C VAL A 189 5.63 17.37 -36.88
N VAL A 190 6.52 17.98 -36.08
CA VAL A 190 7.18 19.24 -36.44
C VAL A 190 8.68 19.02 -36.22
N ALA A 191 9.40 19.03 -37.33
CA ALA A 191 10.85 19.16 -37.38
C ALA A 191 11.21 20.64 -37.23
N VAL A 192 12.23 20.94 -36.42
CA VAL A 192 13.20 22.01 -36.63
C VAL A 192 14.55 21.51 -36.12
#